data_AF-A0A3B0PLK3-F1
#
_entry.id   AF-A0A3B0PLK3-F1
#
_cell.length_a   1.000
_cell.length_b   1.000
_cell.length_c   1.000
_cell.angle_alpha   90.00
_cell.angle_beta   90.00
_cell.angle_gamma   90.00
#
_symmetry.space_group_name_H-M   'P 1'
#
loop_
_entity.id
_entity.type
_entity.pdbx_description
1 polymer ?
#
loop_
_entity_poly.entity_id
_entity_poly.type
_entity_poly.pdbx_seq_one_letter_code
_entity_poly.pdbx_strand_id
1 'polypeptide(L)'
;MKNKFKIISSLLALAALPIASLSCSPNEKQQKQISYPTTEAIDNEIVFTAAQSGVYPLMIALKQIIPLYNETMNGHKDYVPVKLVTQNENNASSELELGVQQANYIKENSKNVANIILGNQGTAYLVNQYDKLLNVSSVIKSQDFLDKVLNTHTKLVGEDVNSKKIFNLPFNITDIDALSINLDLLAKLFEILETANAKIDKSSKLYQKVQASRNQGNEIPTDSIIHFVKVKENNKLSQLTINDQTFENILDLMNFSKVLLDNLEIDRTKVNAEKYPTRDLAIFSVDYQQDTFFKVLNNKLKGKKLW
;
A
#
# COMPACT_ATOMS: atom_id res chain seq x y z
N MET A 1 -56.04 1.11 -8.90
CA MET A 1 -55.88 -0.37 -9.01
C MET A 1 -54.41 -0.68 -8.78
N LYS A 2 -53.88 -0.87 -7.56
CA LYS A 2 -54.03 -1.98 -6.59
C LYS A 2 -53.82 -3.36 -7.20
N ASN A 3 -52.55 -3.73 -7.44
CA ASN A 3 -52.15 -5.12 -7.61
C ASN A 3 -51.85 -5.77 -6.27
N LYS A 4 -52.62 -6.83 -6.01
CA LYS A 4 -52.55 -7.74 -4.88
C LYS A 4 -51.50 -8.79 -5.19
N PHE A 5 -50.59 -9.07 -4.26
CA PHE A 5 -50.09 -10.44 -4.11
C PHE A 5 -50.04 -10.81 -2.63
N LYS A 6 -50.52 -12.02 -2.37
CA LYS A 6 -51.06 -12.51 -1.11
C LYS A 6 -49.96 -12.92 -0.14
N ILE A 7 -50.23 -12.61 1.12
CA ILE A 7 -49.67 -13.20 2.33
C ILE A 7 -50.05 -14.69 2.36
N ILE A 8 -49.07 -15.56 2.57
CA ILE A 8 -49.27 -16.85 3.24
C ILE A 8 -48.29 -16.90 4.41
N SER A 9 -48.88 -16.92 5.60
CA SER A 9 -48.24 -17.11 6.88
C SER A 9 -48.00 -18.59 7.15
N SER A 10 -46.83 -18.93 7.65
CA SER A 10 -46.63 -20.01 8.65
C SER A 10 -45.29 -19.75 9.35
N LEU A 11 -45.30 -19.17 10.55
CA LEU A 11 -45.30 -19.89 11.83
C LEU A 11 -44.18 -20.94 11.93
N LEU A 12 -43.02 -20.49 12.42
CA LEU A 12 -42.20 -21.22 13.38
C LEU A 12 -41.35 -20.21 14.16
N ALA A 13 -42.02 -19.56 15.11
CA ALA A 13 -41.35 -19.02 16.28
C ALA A 13 -41.14 -20.20 17.24
N LEU A 14 -39.90 -20.67 17.37
CA LEU A 14 -39.45 -21.24 18.63
C LEU A 14 -38.17 -20.54 19.04
N ALA A 15 -38.26 -19.95 20.22
CA ALA A 15 -37.23 -19.22 20.92
C ALA A 15 -35.96 -20.06 21.12
N ALA A 16 -34.81 -19.46 20.83
CA ALA A 16 -33.59 -19.73 21.56
C ALA A 16 -33.09 -18.40 22.12
N LEU A 17 -33.38 -18.20 23.40
CA LEU A 17 -32.95 -17.05 24.20
C LEU A 17 -31.41 -16.97 24.29
N PRO A 18 -30.85 -15.76 24.44
CA PRO A 18 -29.45 -15.58 24.76
C PRO A 18 -29.24 -15.98 26.23
N ILE A 19 -28.50 -17.05 26.49
CA ILE A 19 -27.98 -17.30 27.83
C ILE A 19 -26.74 -16.42 28.01
N ALA A 20 -26.98 -15.19 28.45
CA ALA A 20 -26.00 -14.42 29.18
C ALA A 20 -26.30 -14.56 30.68
N SER A 21 -25.23 -14.85 31.43
CA SER A 21 -25.02 -14.71 32.88
C SER A 21 -25.16 -15.94 33.80
N LEU A 22 -24.21 -15.96 34.74
CA LEU A 22 -24.08 -16.74 35.98
C LEU A 22 -23.41 -18.12 35.89
N SER A 23 -22.08 -18.12 35.93
CA SER A 23 -21.45 -18.52 37.19
C SER A 23 -20.11 -17.82 37.40
N CYS A 24 -20.08 -16.92 38.37
CA CYS A 24 -18.87 -16.71 39.16
C CYS A 24 -18.62 -18.01 39.90
N SER A 25 -17.57 -18.73 39.50
CA SER A 25 -16.85 -19.67 40.36
C SER A 25 -15.41 -19.19 40.41
N PRO A 26 -14.82 -19.01 41.61
CA PRO A 26 -13.41 -18.70 41.75
C PRO A 26 -12.63 -20.00 41.53
N ASN A 27 -12.51 -20.40 40.28
CA ASN A 27 -11.56 -21.42 39.88
C ASN A 27 -11.05 -21.00 38.51
N GLU A 28 -9.82 -20.50 38.48
CA GLU A 28 -8.99 -20.32 37.29
C GLU A 28 -8.99 -21.62 36.48
N LYS A 29 -9.98 -21.80 35.62
CA LYS A 29 -9.84 -22.70 34.49
C LYS A 29 -8.99 -21.95 33.49
N GLN A 30 -7.68 -22.16 33.58
CA GLN A 30 -6.78 -22.01 32.45
C GLN A 30 -7.51 -22.62 31.25
N GLN A 31 -7.96 -21.78 30.32
CA GLN A 31 -8.40 -22.25 29.02
C GLN A 31 -7.24 -23.09 28.50
N LYS A 32 -7.44 -24.39 28.28
CA LYS A 32 -6.46 -25.23 27.61
C LYS A 32 -6.17 -24.57 26.28
N GLN A 33 -5.06 -23.86 26.20
CA GLN A 33 -4.58 -23.24 24.98
C GLN A 33 -4.39 -24.39 23.99
N ILE A 34 -5.19 -24.41 22.93
CA ILE A 34 -5.05 -25.40 21.87
C ILE A 34 -3.66 -25.16 21.28
N SER A 35 -2.74 -26.09 21.53
CA SER A 35 -1.38 -26.01 21.02
C SER A 35 -1.34 -26.66 19.65
N TYR A 36 -0.93 -25.89 18.63
CA TYR A 36 -0.70 -26.38 17.28
C TYR A 36 0.78 -26.78 17.16
N PRO A 37 1.13 -28.07 17.10
CA PRO A 37 2.53 -28.46 16.92
C PRO A 37 3.01 -28.03 15.53
N THR A 38 4.28 -27.64 15.45
CA THR A 38 5.03 -27.40 14.20
C THR A 38 6.29 -28.25 14.20
N THR A 39 6.20 -29.48 14.72
CA THR A 39 7.34 -30.38 14.97
C THR A 39 7.93 -30.98 13.70
N GLU A 40 7.18 -30.94 12.59
CA GLU A 40 7.65 -31.41 11.29
C GLU A 40 8.34 -30.30 10.48
N ALA A 41 8.35 -29.06 10.99
CA ALA A 41 9.04 -27.95 10.34
C ALA A 41 10.55 -28.23 10.25
N ILE A 42 11.19 -27.70 9.22
CA ILE A 42 12.62 -27.87 9.00
C ILE A 42 13.37 -26.99 10.01
N ASP A 43 14.02 -27.62 11.00
CA ASP A 43 14.70 -26.90 12.10
C ASP A 43 16.16 -26.52 11.80
N ASN A 44 16.76 -27.08 10.74
CA ASN A 44 18.16 -26.83 10.37
C ASN A 44 18.34 -25.73 9.30
N GLU A 45 17.25 -25.09 8.87
CA GLU A 45 17.23 -24.04 7.86
C GLU A 45 16.11 -23.05 8.18
N ILE A 46 16.36 -21.75 7.98
CA ILE A 46 15.34 -20.71 8.04
C ILE A 46 14.72 -20.57 6.65
N VAL A 47 13.46 -20.96 6.53
CA VAL A 47 12.68 -20.75 5.31
C VAL A 47 12.08 -19.35 5.32
N PHE A 48 12.53 -18.52 4.38
CA PHE A 48 11.94 -17.22 4.06
C PHE A 48 11.06 -17.38 2.83
N THR A 49 9.73 -17.22 2.97
CA THR A 49 8.80 -17.33 1.84
C THR A 49 8.17 -16.00 1.42
N ALA A 50 7.96 -15.82 0.11
CA ALA A 50 7.35 -14.64 -0.48
C ALA A 50 6.44 -15.00 -1.67
N ALA A 51 5.33 -14.26 -1.82
CA ALA A 51 4.42 -14.39 -2.96
C ALA A 51 4.85 -13.52 -4.16
N GLN A 52 5.87 -12.68 -3.97
CA GLN A 52 6.36 -11.79 -5.01
C GLN A 52 7.20 -12.54 -6.04
N SER A 53 7.02 -12.17 -7.31
CA SER A 53 7.82 -12.71 -8.41
C SER A 53 9.26 -12.19 -8.36
N GLY A 54 10.15 -12.88 -9.07
CA GLY A 54 11.59 -12.55 -9.07
C GLY A 54 11.98 -11.20 -9.68
N VAL A 55 11.03 -10.43 -10.23
CA VAL A 55 11.29 -9.11 -10.84
C VAL A 55 11.08 -7.94 -9.87
N TYR A 56 10.47 -8.18 -8.70
CA TYR A 56 10.30 -7.13 -7.70
C TYR A 56 11.64 -6.72 -7.10
N PRO A 57 11.90 -5.42 -6.86
CA PRO A 57 13.20 -4.94 -6.36
C PRO A 57 13.66 -5.63 -5.08
N LEU A 58 12.76 -5.87 -4.14
CA LEU A 58 13.07 -6.60 -2.91
C LEU A 58 13.54 -8.03 -3.20
N MET A 59 12.87 -8.73 -4.12
CA MET A 59 13.23 -10.10 -4.49
C MET A 59 14.59 -10.16 -5.20
N ILE A 60 14.91 -9.15 -6.00
CA ILE A 60 16.24 -9.00 -6.60
C ILE A 60 17.30 -8.84 -5.50
N ALA A 61 17.04 -7.97 -4.51
CA ALA A 61 17.95 -7.76 -3.39
C ALA A 61 18.11 -9.01 -2.52
N LEU A 62 17.02 -9.67 -2.13
CA LEU A 62 17.04 -10.88 -1.29
C LEU A 62 17.82 -12.03 -1.97
N LYS A 63 17.70 -12.17 -3.30
CA LYS A 63 18.49 -13.15 -4.08
C LYS A 63 20.00 -12.92 -3.99
N GLN A 64 20.46 -11.74 -3.61
CA GLN A 64 21.89 -11.43 -3.41
C GLN A 64 22.27 -11.45 -1.93
N ILE A 65 21.41 -10.87 -1.07
CA ILE A 65 21.67 -10.73 0.36
C ILE A 65 21.67 -12.09 1.08
N ILE A 66 20.74 -12.99 0.73
CA ILE A 66 20.65 -14.29 1.40
C ILE A 66 21.89 -15.16 1.14
N PRO A 67 22.39 -15.31 -0.10
CA PRO A 67 23.67 -15.95 -0.36
C PRO A 67 24.83 -15.32 0.41
N LEU A 68 24.91 -13.98 0.43
CA LEU A 68 25.95 -13.27 1.16
C LEU A 68 25.90 -13.54 2.67
N TYR A 69 24.71 -13.53 3.27
CA TYR A 69 24.51 -13.91 4.67
C TYR A 69 24.96 -15.35 4.92
N ASN A 70 24.52 -16.30 4.09
CA ASN A 70 24.88 -17.71 4.24
C ASN A 70 26.38 -17.95 4.10
N GLU A 71 27.06 -17.24 3.21
CA GLU A 71 28.51 -17.31 3.04
C GLU A 71 29.25 -16.70 4.23
N THR A 72 28.86 -15.48 4.62
CA THR A 72 29.56 -14.69 5.65
C THR A 72 29.38 -15.26 7.04
N MET A 73 28.18 -15.77 7.35
CA MET A 73 27.85 -16.29 8.67
C MET A 73 28.22 -17.77 8.85
N ASN A 74 28.66 -18.44 7.78
CA ASN A 74 29.06 -19.85 7.86
C ASN A 74 30.19 -20.04 8.89
N GLY A 75 30.04 -21.02 9.77
CA GLY A 75 31.00 -21.30 10.85
C GLY A 75 30.81 -20.48 12.13
N HIS A 76 29.89 -19.51 12.16
CA HIS A 76 29.48 -18.89 13.42
C HIS A 76 28.67 -19.88 14.28
N LYS A 77 28.83 -19.80 15.60
CA LYS A 77 28.26 -20.75 16.59
C LYS A 77 26.74 -20.92 16.46
N ASP A 78 26.03 -19.85 16.15
CA ASP A 78 24.57 -19.80 16.09
C ASP A 78 24.06 -19.63 14.64
N TYR A 79 24.87 -20.00 13.66
CA TYR A 79 24.50 -19.91 12.25
C TYR A 79 23.44 -20.93 11.89
N VAL A 80 22.38 -20.44 11.24
CA VAL A 80 21.39 -21.26 10.55
C VAL A 80 21.28 -20.73 9.11
N PRO A 81 21.40 -21.59 8.08
CA PRO A 81 21.26 -21.18 6.70
C PRO A 81 19.86 -20.65 6.44
N VAL A 82 19.75 -19.65 5.57
CA VAL A 82 18.47 -19.09 5.12
C VAL A 82 18.22 -19.49 3.67
N LYS A 83 17.01 -19.95 3.38
CA LYS A 83 16.54 -20.21 2.02
C LYS A 83 15.35 -19.35 1.65
N LEU A 84 15.45 -18.72 0.50
CA LEU A 84 14.36 -17.99 -0.11
C LEU A 84 13.47 -18.95 -0.91
N VAL A 85 12.19 -19.00 -0.59
CA VAL A 85 11.15 -19.71 -1.35
C VAL A 85 10.26 -18.67 -2.02
N THR A 86 10.32 -18.64 -3.35
CA THR A 86 9.64 -17.63 -4.16
C THR A 86 8.28 -18.09 -4.68
N GLN A 87 7.53 -17.20 -5.34
CA GLN A 87 6.29 -17.51 -6.05
C GLN A 87 6.39 -18.76 -6.95
N ASN A 88 7.54 -18.94 -7.62
CA ASN A 88 7.75 -20.07 -8.54
C ASN A 88 7.81 -21.43 -7.82
N GLU A 89 8.06 -21.42 -6.51
CA GLU A 89 8.22 -22.64 -5.70
C GLU A 89 6.98 -22.89 -4.81
N ASN A 90 6.43 -21.84 -4.19
CA ASN A 90 5.26 -21.95 -3.33
C ASN A 90 3.92 -21.83 -4.10
N ASN A 91 3.95 -21.40 -5.37
CA ASN A 91 2.79 -21.17 -6.23
C ASN A 91 1.78 -20.13 -5.69
N ALA A 92 2.14 -19.34 -4.68
CA ALA A 92 1.27 -18.29 -4.14
C ALA A 92 1.38 -17.02 -4.97
N SER A 93 0.29 -16.59 -5.59
CA SER A 93 0.21 -15.41 -6.47
C SER A 93 -0.06 -14.09 -5.74
N SER A 94 -0.40 -14.15 -4.45
CA SER A 94 -0.65 -12.99 -3.60
C SER A 94 -0.24 -13.27 -2.15
N GLU A 95 -0.01 -12.22 -1.38
CA GLU A 95 0.30 -12.35 0.06
C GLU A 95 -0.86 -12.98 0.84
N LEU A 96 -2.11 -12.72 0.45
CA LEU A 96 -3.28 -13.35 1.06
C LEU A 96 -3.28 -14.87 0.80
N GLU A 97 -3.03 -15.29 -0.44
CA GLU A 97 -2.94 -16.70 -0.79
C GLU A 97 -1.81 -17.39 0.00
N LEU A 98 -0.64 -16.74 0.07
CA LEU A 98 0.47 -17.22 0.88
C LEU A 98 0.10 -17.33 2.37
N GLY A 99 -0.59 -16.33 2.92
CA GLY A 99 -1.05 -16.34 4.31
C GLY A 99 -2.03 -17.48 4.59
N VAL A 100 -2.95 -17.77 3.67
CA VAL A 100 -3.87 -18.92 3.77
C VAL A 100 -3.11 -20.24 3.71
N GLN A 101 -2.15 -20.39 2.79
CA GLN A 101 -1.31 -21.58 2.71
C GLN A 101 -0.53 -21.83 4.01
N GLN A 102 0.12 -20.80 4.56
CA GLN A 102 0.90 -20.91 5.79
C GLN A 102 0.01 -21.24 7.01
N ALA A 103 -1.16 -20.64 7.10
CA ALA A 103 -2.15 -20.98 8.13
C ALA A 103 -2.59 -22.46 8.05
N ASN A 104 -2.81 -22.98 6.84
CA ASN A 104 -3.13 -24.40 6.63
C ASN A 104 -1.94 -25.31 7.00
N TYR A 105 -0.72 -24.95 6.61
CA TYR A 105 0.48 -25.69 6.99
C TYR A 105 0.68 -25.78 8.49
N ILE A 106 0.39 -24.70 9.23
CA ILE A 106 0.43 -24.71 10.70
C ILE A 106 -0.63 -25.67 11.25
N LYS A 107 -1.87 -25.57 10.75
CA LYS A 107 -2.97 -26.42 11.17
C LYS A 107 -2.69 -27.91 10.93
N GLU A 108 -2.01 -28.23 9.84
CA GLU A 108 -1.69 -29.58 9.40
C GLU A 108 -0.37 -30.12 9.97
N ASN A 109 0.36 -29.33 10.77
CA ASN A 109 1.73 -29.66 11.22
C ASN A 109 2.64 -30.04 10.03
N SER A 110 2.61 -29.23 8.98
CA SER A 110 3.35 -29.48 7.74
C SER A 110 4.81 -29.03 7.85
N LYS A 111 5.70 -29.77 7.17
CA LYS A 111 7.11 -29.37 6.99
C LYS A 111 7.32 -28.09 6.17
N ASN A 112 6.27 -27.61 5.49
CA ASN A 112 6.33 -26.43 4.63
C ASN A 112 5.99 -25.11 5.37
N VAL A 113 5.78 -25.17 6.69
CA VAL A 113 5.63 -23.95 7.50
C VAL A 113 6.93 -23.15 7.42
N ALA A 114 6.83 -21.90 6.98
CA ALA A 114 7.96 -21.00 6.86
C ALA A 114 8.26 -20.29 8.19
N ASN A 115 9.53 -20.00 8.44
CA ASN A 115 9.98 -19.27 9.63
C ASN A 115 9.80 -17.75 9.45
N ILE A 116 10.04 -17.25 8.23
CA ILE A 116 9.88 -15.85 7.85
C ILE A 116 8.91 -15.78 6.68
N ILE A 117 7.87 -14.96 6.82
CA ILE A 117 6.85 -14.77 5.78
C ILE A 117 6.84 -13.32 5.38
N LEU A 118 7.10 -13.03 4.11
CA LEU A 118 6.83 -11.72 3.52
C LEU A 118 5.32 -11.60 3.30
N GLY A 119 4.65 -10.89 4.19
CA GLY A 119 3.22 -10.68 4.10
C GLY A 119 2.75 -9.45 4.86
N ASN A 120 1.57 -8.96 4.47
CA ASN A 120 0.87 -7.88 5.14
C ASN A 120 0.20 -8.33 6.45
N GLN A 121 -0.53 -7.39 7.07
CA GLN A 121 -1.27 -7.59 8.32
C GLN A 121 -2.32 -8.72 8.23
N GLY A 122 -2.88 -8.99 7.04
CA GLY A 122 -3.81 -10.08 6.82
C GLY A 122 -3.16 -11.45 7.03
N THR A 123 -1.94 -11.62 6.51
CA THR A 123 -1.12 -12.82 6.75
C THR A 123 -0.83 -13.00 8.24
N ALA A 124 -0.43 -11.93 8.93
CA ALA A 124 -0.20 -11.97 10.36
C ALA A 124 -1.47 -12.38 11.13
N TYR A 125 -2.64 -11.80 10.80
CA TYR A 125 -3.91 -12.18 11.40
C TYR A 125 -4.21 -13.68 11.24
N LEU A 126 -4.05 -14.25 10.05
CA LEU A 126 -4.30 -15.67 9.78
C LEU A 126 -3.38 -16.59 10.58
N VAL A 127 -2.08 -16.27 10.65
CA VAL A 127 -1.09 -17.05 11.42
C VAL A 127 -1.33 -16.94 12.93
N ASN A 128 -1.74 -15.77 13.42
CA ASN A 128 -1.99 -15.55 14.85
C ASN A 128 -3.19 -16.33 15.39
N GLN A 129 -4.11 -16.79 14.54
CA GLN A 129 -5.21 -17.69 14.96
C GLN A 129 -4.71 -18.98 15.60
N TYR A 130 -3.45 -19.34 15.34
CA TYR A 130 -2.78 -20.53 15.86
C TYR A 130 -1.70 -20.19 16.90
N ASP A 131 -1.62 -18.93 17.35
CA ASP A 131 -0.59 -18.40 18.26
C ASP A 131 0.85 -18.69 17.79
N LYS A 132 1.10 -18.53 16.48
CA LYS A 132 2.40 -18.80 15.84
C LYS A 132 3.19 -17.56 15.45
N LEU A 133 2.79 -16.39 15.93
CA LEU A 133 3.56 -15.17 15.75
C LEU A 133 4.56 -14.98 16.90
N LEU A 134 5.85 -15.05 16.56
CA LEU A 134 6.94 -14.84 17.51
C LEU A 134 6.98 -13.37 17.98
N ASN A 135 7.06 -13.15 19.29
CA ASN A 135 7.32 -11.83 19.85
C ASN A 135 8.83 -11.56 19.88
N VAL A 136 9.31 -10.65 19.03
CA VAL A 136 10.72 -10.26 18.93
C VAL A 136 11.08 -9.00 19.72
N SER A 137 10.17 -8.47 20.55
CA SER A 137 10.40 -7.24 21.35
C SER A 137 11.57 -7.33 22.35
N SER A 138 12.04 -8.54 22.66
CA SER A 138 13.24 -8.74 23.47
C SER A 138 14.51 -8.33 22.71
N VAL A 139 14.57 -8.58 21.40
CA VAL A 139 15.71 -8.30 20.52
C VAL A 139 15.57 -6.94 19.83
N ILE A 140 14.37 -6.63 19.35
CA ILE A 140 14.07 -5.43 18.56
C ILE A 140 13.29 -4.44 19.41
N LYS A 141 13.71 -3.18 19.46
CA LYS A 141 13.09 -2.17 20.34
C LYS A 141 12.10 -1.31 19.55
N SER A 142 10.94 -1.04 20.14
CA SER A 142 9.89 -0.23 19.49
C SER A 142 10.37 1.18 19.11
N GLN A 143 11.31 1.73 19.89
CA GLN A 143 11.92 3.04 19.67
C GLN A 143 12.75 3.13 18.39
N ASP A 144 13.11 2.01 17.77
CA ASP A 144 13.85 1.97 16.51
C ASP A 144 12.94 2.27 15.30
N PHE A 145 11.62 2.41 15.53
CA PHE A 145 10.61 2.64 14.50
C PHE A 145 9.76 3.88 14.81
N LEU A 146 9.18 4.48 13.77
CA LEU A 146 8.09 5.44 13.96
C LEU A 146 6.86 4.72 14.51
N ASP A 147 6.30 5.22 15.62
CA ASP A 147 5.14 4.61 16.30
C ASP A 147 4.00 4.29 15.34
N LYS A 148 3.68 5.21 14.41
CA LYS A 148 2.62 5.00 13.43
C LYS A 148 2.92 3.82 12.50
N VAL A 149 4.17 3.67 12.06
CA VAL A 149 4.59 2.59 11.17
C VAL A 149 4.56 1.26 11.91
N LEU A 150 5.14 1.21 13.11
CA LEU A 150 5.18 0.01 13.93
C LEU A 150 3.76 -0.46 14.29
N ASN A 151 2.90 0.45 14.75
CA ASN A 151 1.53 0.12 15.16
C ASN A 151 0.70 -0.47 14.03
N THR A 152 0.84 0.02 12.79
CA THR A 152 0.13 -0.52 11.62
C THR A 152 0.52 -1.97 11.32
N HIS A 153 1.74 -2.38 11.66
CA HIS A 153 2.27 -3.71 11.33
C HIS A 153 2.21 -4.69 12.51
N THR A 154 2.06 -4.21 13.75
CA THR A 154 2.19 -5.02 14.98
C THR A 154 0.95 -5.01 15.88
N LYS A 155 -0.13 -4.32 15.49
CA LYS A 155 -1.42 -4.44 16.18
C LYS A 155 -2.38 -5.30 15.37
N LEU A 156 -2.89 -6.38 15.95
CA LEU A 156 -3.95 -7.19 15.34
C LEU A 156 -5.30 -6.94 16.01
N VAL A 157 -6.36 -7.11 15.24
CA VAL A 157 -7.73 -7.09 15.77
C VAL A 157 -7.86 -8.23 16.79
N GLY A 158 -8.36 -7.91 17.99
CA GLY A 158 -8.54 -8.87 19.07
C GLY A 158 -7.34 -9.01 20.02
N GLU A 159 -6.21 -8.33 19.75
CA GLU A 159 -5.12 -8.21 20.73
C GLU A 159 -5.35 -7.05 21.70
N ASP A 160 -4.67 -7.08 22.85
CA ASP A 160 -4.67 -5.98 23.81
C ASP A 160 -4.21 -4.68 23.13
N VAL A 161 -5.00 -3.62 23.29
CA VAL A 161 -4.71 -2.28 22.76
C VAL A 161 -3.35 -1.72 23.22
N ASN A 162 -2.86 -2.21 24.38
CA ASN A 162 -1.59 -1.87 25.01
C ASN A 162 -0.48 -2.91 24.75
N SER A 163 -0.74 -3.91 23.91
CA SER A 163 0.28 -4.89 23.52
C SER A 163 1.50 -4.18 22.95
N LYS A 164 2.69 -4.56 23.46
CA LYS A 164 3.99 -4.15 22.94
C LYS A 164 4.66 -5.27 22.13
N LYS A 165 3.89 -6.29 21.75
CA LYS A 165 4.37 -7.40 20.94
C LYS A 165 4.84 -6.86 19.59
N ILE A 166 6.09 -7.16 19.24
CA ILE A 166 6.59 -6.92 17.87
C ILE A 166 6.67 -8.30 17.24
N PHE A 167 5.85 -8.57 16.23
CA PHE A 167 5.85 -9.84 15.51
C PHE A 167 6.07 -9.67 14.00
N ASN A 168 6.05 -8.43 13.53
CA ASN A 168 6.29 -8.07 12.14
C ASN A 168 7.32 -6.94 12.11
N LEU A 169 8.23 -7.01 11.15
CA LEU A 169 9.26 -6.00 10.94
C LEU A 169 8.90 -5.19 9.70
N PRO A 170 8.52 -3.91 9.86
CA PRO A 170 8.29 -3.03 8.72
C PRO A 170 9.59 -2.90 7.92
N PHE A 171 9.62 -3.43 6.69
CA PHE A 171 10.79 -3.37 5.82
C PHE A 171 10.61 -2.35 4.67
N ASN A 172 9.38 -1.92 4.45
CA ASN A 172 9.01 -0.97 3.41
C ASN A 172 7.81 -0.14 3.89
N ILE A 173 7.79 1.14 3.54
CA ILE A 173 6.64 2.02 3.74
C ILE A 173 6.13 2.45 2.35
N THR A 174 5.74 1.47 1.53
CA THR A 174 5.03 1.73 0.25
C THR A 174 3.62 2.23 0.45
N ASP A 175 3.09 2.12 1.67
CA ASP A 175 1.73 2.52 2.02
C ASP A 175 1.62 4.04 2.28
N ILE A 176 2.70 4.81 2.10
CA ILE A 176 2.61 6.27 2.05
C ILE A 176 2.26 6.65 0.62
N ASP A 177 0.98 7.00 0.41
CA ASP A 177 0.56 7.68 -0.82
C ASP A 177 1.40 8.96 -0.96
N ALA A 178 2.34 8.99 -1.90
CA ALA A 178 3.23 10.12 -2.13
C ALA A 178 2.91 10.78 -3.47
N LEU A 179 2.76 12.10 -3.47
CA LEU A 179 2.72 12.89 -4.69
C LEU A 179 4.15 13.22 -5.12
N SER A 180 4.58 12.65 -6.25
CA SER A 180 5.81 13.07 -6.91
C SER A 180 5.49 14.13 -7.96
N ILE A 181 6.19 15.26 -7.93
CA ILE A 181 6.03 16.36 -8.86
C ILE A 181 7.35 16.59 -9.59
N ASN A 182 7.33 16.50 -10.91
CA ASN A 182 8.44 16.97 -11.72
C ASN A 182 8.43 18.51 -11.73
N LEU A 183 9.35 19.13 -10.99
CA LEU A 183 9.37 20.58 -10.79
C LEU A 183 9.68 21.34 -12.08
N ASP A 184 10.46 20.77 -13.00
CA ASP A 184 10.80 21.40 -14.29
C ASP A 184 9.58 21.44 -15.22
N LEU A 185 8.84 20.33 -15.30
CA LEU A 185 7.57 20.30 -16.04
C LEU A 185 6.51 21.21 -15.40
N LEU A 186 6.46 21.26 -14.06
CA LEU A 186 5.55 22.16 -13.34
C LEU A 186 5.93 23.63 -13.57
N ALA A 187 7.22 23.96 -13.61
CA ALA A 187 7.69 25.29 -13.97
C ALA A 187 7.21 25.69 -15.36
N LYS A 188 7.30 24.79 -16.34
CA LYS A 188 6.83 25.05 -17.70
C LYS A 188 5.32 25.20 -17.77
N LEU A 189 4.58 24.39 -17.02
CA LEU A 189 3.15 24.51 -16.88
C LEU A 189 2.76 25.87 -16.27
N PHE A 190 3.45 26.33 -15.22
CA PHE A 190 3.20 27.63 -14.62
C PHE A 190 3.40 28.77 -15.62
N GLU A 191 4.41 28.71 -16.50
CA GLU A 191 4.56 29.70 -17.57
C GLU A 191 3.32 29.72 -18.49
N ILE A 192 2.86 28.55 -18.94
CA ILE A 192 1.67 28.43 -19.80
C ILE A 192 0.44 29.02 -19.09
N LEU A 193 0.25 28.70 -17.81
CA LEU A 193 -0.88 29.17 -17.02
C LEU A 193 -0.83 30.67 -16.75
N GLU A 194 0.36 31.22 -16.46
CA GLU A 194 0.58 32.66 -16.31
C GLU A 194 0.26 33.42 -17.61
N THR A 195 0.61 32.86 -18.79
CA THR A 195 0.22 33.50 -20.08
C THR A 195 -1.29 33.54 -20.31
N ALA A 196 -2.05 32.66 -19.65
CA ALA A 196 -3.51 32.66 -19.66
C ALA A 196 -4.15 33.40 -18.47
N ASN A 197 -3.36 34.20 -17.74
CA ASN A 197 -3.79 34.99 -16.59
C ASN A 197 -4.29 34.16 -15.40
N ALA A 198 -3.88 32.90 -15.28
CA ALA A 198 -4.12 32.14 -14.05
C ALA A 198 -3.35 32.77 -12.88
N LYS A 199 -3.94 32.72 -11.68
CA LYS A 199 -3.35 33.30 -10.46
C LYS A 199 -2.52 32.24 -9.74
N ILE A 200 -1.21 32.40 -9.74
CA ILE A 200 -0.30 31.50 -9.02
C ILE A 200 0.19 32.21 -7.76
N ASP A 201 -0.05 31.62 -6.59
CA ASP A 201 0.40 32.13 -5.32
C ASP A 201 1.93 31.99 -5.20
N LYS A 202 2.63 33.11 -5.35
CA LYS A 202 4.08 33.18 -5.28
C LYS A 202 4.64 32.95 -3.88
N SER A 203 3.80 33.05 -2.85
CA SER A 203 4.18 32.76 -1.47
C SER A 203 4.07 31.28 -1.11
N SER A 204 3.42 30.47 -1.97
CA SER A 204 3.27 29.03 -1.75
C SER A 204 4.62 28.32 -1.70
N LYS A 205 4.75 27.32 -0.83
CA LYS A 205 5.98 26.55 -0.66
C LYS A 205 6.36 25.84 -1.95
N LEU A 206 5.36 25.32 -2.67
CA LEU A 206 5.60 24.64 -3.93
C LEU A 206 6.11 25.61 -5.01
N TYR A 207 5.51 26.80 -5.13
CA TYR A 207 5.98 27.78 -6.12
C TYR A 207 7.45 28.15 -5.87
N GLN A 208 7.82 28.42 -4.61
CA GLN A 208 9.21 28.73 -4.26
C GLN A 208 10.16 27.59 -4.62
N LYS A 209 9.77 26.33 -4.38
CA LYS A 209 10.55 25.15 -4.80
C LYS A 209 10.68 25.03 -6.32
N VAL A 210 9.60 25.25 -7.05
CA VAL A 210 9.60 25.24 -8.52
C VAL A 210 10.52 26.32 -9.09
N GLN A 211 10.49 27.54 -8.53
CA GLN A 211 11.38 28.61 -9.00
C GLN A 211 12.84 28.33 -8.66
N ALA A 212 13.12 27.73 -7.51
CA ALA A 212 14.48 27.32 -7.14
C ALA A 212 15.03 26.20 -8.04
N SER A 213 14.18 25.28 -8.52
CA SER A 213 14.61 24.16 -9.34
C SER A 213 14.97 24.53 -10.78
N ARG A 214 14.45 25.65 -11.31
CA ARG A 214 14.65 26.07 -12.72
C ARG A 214 16.10 26.10 -13.19
N ASN A 215 17.06 26.29 -12.27
CA ASN A 215 18.49 26.36 -12.56
C ASN A 215 19.30 25.21 -11.92
N GLN A 216 18.62 24.21 -11.36
CA GLN A 216 19.23 23.09 -10.61
C GLN A 216 18.77 21.72 -11.10
N GLY A 217 17.67 21.65 -11.85
CA GLY A 217 17.10 20.42 -12.41
C GLY A 217 17.77 19.96 -13.71
N ASN A 218 17.24 18.88 -14.28
CA ASN A 218 17.63 18.43 -15.61
C ASN A 218 16.95 19.32 -16.66
N GLU A 219 17.65 19.64 -17.75
CA GLU A 219 17.00 20.35 -18.85
C GLU A 219 15.86 19.49 -19.42
N ILE A 220 14.69 20.10 -19.59
CA ILE A 220 13.60 19.47 -20.32
C ILE A 220 14.10 19.25 -21.76
N PRO A 221 14.09 18.01 -22.28
CA PRO A 221 14.48 17.76 -23.66
C PRO A 221 13.72 18.67 -24.60
N THR A 222 14.41 19.30 -25.55
CA THR A 222 13.83 20.29 -26.47
C THR A 222 12.68 19.74 -27.30
N ASP A 223 12.57 18.43 -27.37
CA ASP A 223 11.53 17.69 -28.05
C ASP A 223 10.43 17.12 -27.16
N SER A 224 10.46 17.43 -25.86
CA SER A 224 9.38 17.10 -24.94
C SER A 224 8.08 17.76 -25.39
N ILE A 225 7.00 16.97 -25.36
CA ILE A 225 5.65 17.38 -25.75
C ILE A 225 5.12 18.59 -24.96
N ILE A 226 5.66 18.87 -23.76
CA ILE A 226 5.34 20.06 -22.96
C ILE A 226 5.70 21.38 -23.68
N HIS A 227 6.71 21.38 -24.56
CA HIS A 227 7.06 22.55 -25.37
C HIS A 227 6.02 22.87 -26.45
N PHE A 228 5.15 21.91 -26.77
CA PHE A 228 4.09 22.06 -27.75
C PHE A 228 2.72 22.21 -27.10
N VAL A 229 2.62 22.24 -25.77
CA VAL A 229 1.36 22.52 -25.08
C VAL A 229 1.05 24.01 -25.17
N LYS A 230 -0.18 24.34 -25.54
CA LYS A 230 -0.73 25.69 -25.58
C LYS A 230 -2.09 25.74 -24.94
N VAL A 231 -2.56 26.97 -24.73
CA VAL A 231 -3.88 27.24 -24.17
C VAL A 231 -4.91 27.27 -25.29
N LYS A 232 -6.07 26.65 -25.07
CA LYS A 232 -7.20 26.69 -26.01
C LYS A 232 -7.75 28.12 -26.11
N GLU A 233 -8.29 28.47 -27.28
CA GLU A 233 -8.85 29.81 -27.52
C GLU A 233 -9.94 30.20 -26.50
N ASN A 234 -10.85 29.27 -26.16
CA ASN A 234 -11.97 29.49 -25.24
C ASN A 234 -11.69 29.01 -23.79
N ASN A 235 -10.43 29.13 -23.35
CA ASN A 235 -10.05 28.68 -22.01
C ASN A 235 -10.70 29.53 -20.89
N LYS A 236 -10.78 28.94 -19.70
CA LYS A 236 -11.32 29.56 -18.47
C LYS A 236 -10.25 29.68 -17.38
N LEU A 237 -8.97 29.75 -17.75
CA LEU A 237 -7.86 29.69 -16.80
C LEU A 237 -7.67 30.98 -16.01
N SER A 238 -8.21 32.12 -16.46
CA SER A 238 -8.14 33.39 -15.72
C SER A 238 -8.83 33.36 -14.35
N GLN A 239 -9.74 32.40 -14.14
CA GLN A 239 -10.42 32.16 -12.87
C GLN A 239 -9.67 31.18 -11.96
N LEU A 240 -8.66 30.49 -12.49
CA LEU A 240 -7.91 29.47 -11.75
C LEU A 240 -6.95 30.15 -10.78
N THR A 241 -7.00 29.73 -9.52
CA THR A 241 -6.02 30.09 -8.49
C THR A 241 -5.28 28.84 -8.04
N ILE A 242 -3.95 28.90 -8.04
CA ILE A 242 -3.05 27.79 -7.75
C ILE A 242 -2.24 28.15 -6.51
N ASN A 243 -2.26 27.29 -5.50
CA ASN A 243 -1.53 27.45 -4.23
C ASN A 243 -1.21 26.06 -3.65
N ASP A 244 -0.69 26.01 -2.41
CA ASP A 244 -0.32 24.74 -1.77
C ASP A 244 -1.52 23.78 -1.63
N GLN A 245 -2.75 24.29 -1.46
CA GLN A 245 -3.98 23.47 -1.38
C GLN A 245 -4.22 22.66 -2.66
N THR A 246 -3.86 23.21 -3.82
CA THR A 246 -4.02 22.54 -5.13
C THR A 246 -3.31 21.19 -5.18
N PHE A 247 -2.29 20.97 -4.34
CA PHE A 247 -1.45 19.78 -4.32
C PHE A 247 -1.51 19.02 -3.00
N GLU A 248 -2.38 19.41 -2.07
CA GLU A 248 -2.41 18.82 -0.72
C GLU A 248 -2.98 17.40 -0.71
N ASN A 249 -3.96 17.11 -1.57
CA ASN A 249 -4.59 15.80 -1.65
C ASN A 249 -4.94 15.40 -3.09
N ILE A 250 -5.24 14.11 -3.27
CA ILE A 250 -5.48 13.51 -4.58
C ILE A 250 -6.73 14.08 -5.28
N LEU A 251 -7.77 14.47 -4.55
CA LEU A 251 -8.99 15.04 -5.15
C LEU A 251 -8.69 16.42 -5.75
N ASP A 252 -7.96 17.25 -5.03
CA ASP A 252 -7.53 18.58 -5.50
C ASP A 252 -6.61 18.44 -6.73
N LEU A 253 -5.69 17.48 -6.71
CA LEU A 253 -4.83 17.18 -7.85
C LEU A 253 -5.60 16.69 -9.08
N MET A 254 -6.60 15.83 -8.89
CA MET A 254 -7.47 15.35 -9.98
C MET A 254 -8.32 16.48 -10.56
N ASN A 255 -8.85 17.35 -9.71
CA ASN A 255 -9.60 18.53 -10.13
C ASN A 255 -8.71 19.49 -10.93
N PHE A 256 -7.50 19.74 -10.45
CA PHE A 256 -6.52 20.55 -11.15
C PHE A 256 -6.18 19.95 -12.52
N SER A 257 -5.86 18.65 -12.56
CA SER A 257 -5.56 17.93 -13.81
C SER A 257 -6.71 17.99 -14.81
N LYS A 258 -7.96 17.89 -14.35
CA LYS A 258 -9.14 18.06 -15.19
C LYS A 258 -9.23 19.47 -15.78
N VAL A 259 -9.01 20.50 -14.96
CA VAL A 259 -8.99 21.89 -15.45
C VAL A 259 -7.92 22.07 -16.53
N LEU A 260 -6.73 21.48 -16.35
CA LEU A 260 -5.68 21.52 -17.38
C LEU A 260 -6.12 20.83 -18.67
N LEU A 261 -6.68 19.62 -18.59
CA LEU A 261 -7.16 18.87 -19.76
C LEU A 261 -8.26 19.62 -20.52
N ASP A 262 -9.17 20.26 -19.79
CA ASP A 262 -10.28 21.00 -20.37
C ASP A 262 -9.80 22.27 -21.10
N ASN A 263 -8.66 22.86 -20.70
CA ASN A 263 -8.23 24.18 -21.15
C ASN A 263 -6.91 24.22 -21.94
N LEU A 264 -6.12 23.15 -21.91
CA LEU A 264 -4.86 23.03 -22.64
C LEU A 264 -4.99 22.05 -23.79
N GLU A 265 -4.24 22.30 -24.85
CA GLU A 265 -4.16 21.43 -26.01
C GLU A 265 -2.73 21.36 -26.55
N ILE A 266 -2.47 20.35 -27.36
CA ILE A 266 -1.19 20.22 -28.07
C ILE A 266 -1.28 21.00 -29.37
N ASP A 267 -0.32 21.89 -29.61
CA ASP A 267 -0.12 22.58 -30.88
C ASP A 267 0.42 21.61 -31.93
N ARG A 268 -0.47 20.79 -32.50
CA ARG A 268 -0.13 19.73 -33.46
C ARG A 268 0.64 20.23 -34.68
N THR A 269 0.55 21.52 -35.00
CA THR A 269 1.30 22.15 -36.09
C THR A 269 2.81 22.19 -35.84
N LYS A 270 3.24 22.16 -34.58
CA LYS A 270 4.65 22.19 -34.16
C LYS A 270 5.22 20.81 -33.83
N VAL A 271 4.37 19.79 -33.78
CA VAL A 271 4.77 18.42 -33.47
C VAL A 271 5.22 17.74 -34.75
N ASN A 272 6.49 17.30 -34.79
CA ASN A 272 6.95 16.41 -35.84
C ASN A 272 6.42 14.99 -35.57
N ALA A 273 5.32 14.62 -36.26
CA ALA A 273 4.64 13.35 -36.09
C ALA A 273 5.50 12.11 -36.45
N GLU A 274 6.54 12.28 -37.27
CA GLU A 274 7.44 11.20 -37.66
C GLU A 274 8.52 10.92 -36.59
N LYS A 275 8.88 11.94 -35.81
CA LYS A 275 9.95 11.86 -34.80
C LYS A 275 9.40 11.56 -33.39
N TYR A 276 8.16 11.93 -33.12
CA TYR A 276 7.53 11.82 -31.80
C TYR A 276 6.18 11.11 -31.90
N PRO A 277 6.13 9.76 -31.79
CA PRO A 277 4.84 9.11 -31.56
C PRO A 277 4.25 9.73 -30.30
N THR A 278 2.97 10.08 -30.36
CA THR A 278 2.22 10.77 -29.30
C THR A 278 2.32 9.96 -28.01
N ARG A 279 3.30 10.28 -27.17
CA ARG A 279 3.46 9.71 -25.83
C ARG A 279 2.66 10.56 -24.85
N ASP A 280 2.04 9.89 -23.90
CA ASP A 280 1.26 10.52 -22.84
C ASP A 280 2.09 11.57 -22.10
N LEU A 281 1.60 12.81 -22.06
CA LEU A 281 2.18 13.90 -21.27
C LEU A 281 1.80 13.68 -19.80
N ALA A 282 2.62 12.92 -19.06
CA ALA A 282 2.44 12.75 -17.62
C ALA A 282 3.06 13.93 -16.86
N ILE A 283 2.27 14.98 -16.60
CA ILE A 283 2.65 16.05 -15.65
C ILE A 283 2.56 15.53 -14.21
N PHE A 284 1.62 14.62 -13.96
CA PHE A 284 1.42 13.92 -12.70
C PHE A 284 1.42 12.42 -12.94
N SER A 285 2.13 11.67 -12.10
CA SER A 285 1.97 10.23 -11.98
C SER A 285 1.45 9.92 -10.59
N VAL A 286 0.44 9.06 -10.53
CA VAL A 286 0.00 8.42 -9.30
C VAL A 286 0.51 6.99 -9.37
N ASP A 287 1.28 6.56 -8.38
CA ASP A 287 1.65 5.15 -8.28
C ASP A 287 0.39 4.36 -7.93
N TYR A 288 -0.13 3.60 -8.91
CA TYR A 288 -1.43 2.95 -8.83
C TYR A 288 -1.30 1.66 -8.01
N GLN A 289 -1.65 1.72 -6.74
CA GLN A 289 -2.28 0.58 -6.09
C GLN A 289 -3.80 0.66 -6.32
N GLN A 290 -4.46 -0.49 -6.55
CA GLN A 290 -5.94 -0.58 -6.67
C GLN A 290 -6.68 0.14 -5.53
N ASP A 291 -6.02 0.29 -4.38
CA ASP A 291 -6.52 0.99 -3.21
C ASP A 291 -6.79 2.47 -3.44
N THR A 292 -6.11 3.16 -4.36
CA THR A 292 -6.32 4.61 -4.57
C THR A 292 -7.74 4.92 -5.05
N PHE A 293 -8.29 4.12 -5.96
CA PHE A 293 -9.68 4.27 -6.40
C PHE A 293 -10.66 4.01 -5.25
N PHE A 294 -10.46 2.93 -4.48
CA PHE A 294 -11.33 2.60 -3.35
C PHE A 294 -11.21 3.62 -2.21
N LYS A 295 -10.02 4.15 -1.93
CA LYS A 295 -9.78 5.25 -0.98
C LYS A 295 -10.52 6.52 -1.40
N VAL A 296 -10.42 6.91 -2.69
CA VAL A 296 -11.15 8.06 -3.25
C VAL A 296 -12.66 7.86 -3.18
N LEU A 297 -13.14 6.67 -3.56
CA LEU A 297 -14.56 6.31 -3.48
C LEU A 297 -15.05 6.38 -2.03
N ASN A 298 -14.32 5.78 -1.09
CA ASN A 298 -14.66 5.77 0.33
C ASN A 298 -14.67 7.20 0.92
N ASN A 299 -13.71 8.05 0.54
CA ASN A 299 -13.67 9.46 0.92
C ASN A 299 -14.87 10.24 0.37
N LYS A 300 -15.23 10.05 -0.92
CA LYS A 300 -16.44 10.66 -1.50
C LYS A 300 -17.72 10.19 -0.83
N LEU A 301 -17.77 8.92 -0.45
CA LEU A 301 -18.89 8.33 0.27
C LEU A 301 -18.89 8.66 1.77
N LYS A 302 -17.86 9.36 2.28
CA LYS A 302 -17.67 9.67 3.71
C LYS A 302 -17.78 8.43 4.59
N GLY A 303 -17.19 7.31 4.16
CA GLY A 303 -17.26 6.04 4.88
C GLY A 303 -18.58 5.27 4.75
N LYS A 304 -19.56 5.76 3.98
CA LYS A 304 -20.82 5.03 3.73
C LYS A 304 -20.57 3.92 2.71
N LYS A 305 -20.86 2.68 3.09
CA LYS A 305 -20.80 1.54 2.17
C LYS A 305 -22.03 1.54 1.28
N LEU A 306 -21.84 1.13 0.01
CA LEU A 306 -22.94 0.99 -0.97
C LEU A 306 -23.83 -0.24 -0.68
N TRP A 307 -23.51 -1.00 0.37
CA TRP A 307 -24.28 -2.11 0.93
C TRP A 307 -24.20 -2.08 2.46
#